data_AF-A0A2G1YP95-F1
#
_entry.id   AF-A0A2G1YP95-F1
#
_cell.length_a   1.000
_cell.length_b   1.000
_cell.length_c   1.000
_cell.angle_alpha   90.00
_cell.angle_beta   90.00
_cell.angle_gamma   90.00
#
_symmetry.space_group_name_H-M   'P 1'
#
loop_
_entity.id
_entity.type
_entity.pdbx_description
1 polymer ?
#
loop_
_entity_poly.entity_id
_entity_poly.type
_entity_poly.pdbx_seq_one_letter_code
_entity_poly.pdbx_strand_id
1 'polypeptide(L)'
;MSQFVKFENLEEELVDLTDVLKNSLQSEVLSIKKIVKSCDKFKHISKKIHDLDNAEYVIFSKYMNKKFHDSEAFIFVDATGKNVCSVSGRDMDLYDMIMDCENLVEKKEQY
;
A
#
# COMPACT_ATOMS: atom_id res chain seq x y z
N MET A 1 6.55 -26.65 5.07
CA MET A 1 5.35 -25.83 5.29
C MET A 1 5.23 -24.95 4.06
N SER A 2 4.20 -25.12 3.23
CA SER A 2 3.97 -24.20 2.11
C SER A 2 3.57 -22.86 2.70
N GLN A 3 4.46 -21.86 2.63
CA GLN A 3 4.05 -20.49 2.95
C GLN A 3 2.97 -20.12 1.95
N PHE A 4 1.81 -19.71 2.47
CA PHE A 4 0.80 -19.08 1.64
C PHE A 4 1.40 -17.79 1.11
N VAL A 5 1.40 -17.65 -0.22
CA VAL A 5 1.93 -16.50 -0.94
C VAL A 5 0.73 -15.90 -1.66
N LYS A 6 0.28 -14.74 -1.19
CA LYS A 6 -0.82 -13.98 -1.79
C LYS A 6 -0.48 -13.50 -3.20
N PHE A 7 0.71 -12.96 -3.42
CA PHE A 7 1.10 -12.31 -4.67
C PHE A 7 2.29 -13.03 -5.31
N GLU A 8 2.14 -13.51 -6.53
CA GLU A 8 3.19 -14.32 -7.19
C GLU A 8 4.36 -13.46 -7.69
N ASN A 9 4.09 -12.23 -8.13
CA ASN A 9 5.07 -11.32 -8.72
C ASN A 9 5.46 -10.15 -7.80
N LEU A 10 5.13 -10.21 -6.51
CA LEU A 10 5.41 -9.11 -5.56
C LEU A 10 6.91 -8.78 -5.49
N GLU A 11 7.76 -9.79 -5.50
CA GLU A 11 9.21 -9.61 -5.43
C GLU A 11 9.80 -9.09 -6.74
N GLU A 12 9.14 -9.35 -7.87
CA GLU A 12 9.54 -8.86 -9.19
C GLU A 12 9.12 -7.40 -9.39
N GLU A 13 7.92 -7.05 -8.97
CA GLU A 13 7.38 -5.69 -9.10
C GLU A 13 7.95 -4.74 -8.03
N LEU A 14 8.04 -5.21 -6.78
CA LEU A 14 8.45 -4.40 -5.64
C LEU A 14 9.77 -4.92 -5.05
N VAL A 15 10.82 -4.87 -5.88
CA VAL A 15 12.17 -5.37 -5.57
C VAL A 15 12.74 -4.75 -4.28
N ASP A 16 12.56 -3.45 -4.08
CA ASP A 16 13.09 -2.67 -2.95
C ASP A 16 12.20 -2.71 -1.71
N LEU A 17 11.06 -3.42 -1.77
CA LEU A 17 10.19 -3.57 -0.63
C LEU A 17 10.89 -4.38 0.47
N THR A 18 10.82 -3.88 1.72
CA THR A 18 11.46 -4.53 2.86
C THR A 18 10.82 -5.89 3.14
N ASP A 19 11.64 -6.84 3.62
CA ASP A 19 11.17 -8.21 3.90
C ASP A 19 10.01 -8.24 4.89
N VAL A 20 9.98 -7.31 5.86
CA VAL A 20 8.88 -7.19 6.82
C VAL A 20 7.56 -6.88 6.11
N LEU A 21 7.57 -5.93 5.17
CA LEU A 21 6.37 -5.56 4.42
C LEU A 21 5.99 -6.66 3.43
N LYS A 22 6.96 -7.23 2.70
CA LYS A 22 6.75 -8.39 1.82
C LYS A 22 6.06 -9.53 2.57
N ASN A 23 6.63 -9.98 3.69
CA ASN A 23 6.06 -11.05 4.50
C ASN A 23 4.66 -10.73 5.03
N SER A 24 4.42 -9.48 5.42
CA SER A 24 3.13 -9.04 5.95
C SER A 24 2.04 -8.95 4.88
N LEU A 25 2.40 -8.56 3.64
CA LEU A 25 1.51 -8.59 2.49
C LEU A 25 1.20 -10.02 2.05
N GLN A 26 2.22 -10.89 2.01
CA GLN A 26 2.05 -12.30 1.67
C GLN A 26 1.21 -13.05 2.70
N SER A 27 1.31 -12.67 3.99
CA SER A 27 0.51 -13.23 5.09
C SER A 27 -0.88 -12.60 5.24
N GLU A 28 -1.31 -11.76 4.31
CA GLU A 28 -2.59 -11.04 4.33
C GLU A 28 -2.86 -10.14 5.55
N VAL A 29 -1.83 -9.82 6.33
CA VAL A 29 -1.94 -8.91 7.48
C VAL A 29 -2.08 -7.47 6.98
N LEU A 30 -1.24 -7.11 6.00
CA LEU A 30 -1.27 -5.83 5.32
C LEU A 30 -1.92 -5.97 3.94
N SER A 31 -2.44 -4.86 3.45
CA SER A 31 -2.93 -4.69 2.09
C SER A 31 -2.11 -3.63 1.39
N ILE A 32 -1.92 -3.81 0.08
CA ILE A 32 -1.30 -2.84 -0.80
C ILE A 32 -2.31 -2.40 -1.85
N LYS A 33 -2.34 -1.10 -2.13
CA LYS A 33 -3.18 -0.49 -3.17
C LYS A 33 -2.37 0.53 -3.95
N LYS A 34 -2.77 0.76 -5.19
CA LYS A 34 -2.18 1.79 -6.05
C LYS A 34 -2.82 3.13 -5.75
N ILE A 35 -2.02 4.19 -5.78
CA ILE A 35 -2.51 5.54 -5.51
C ILE A 35 -3.04 6.18 -6.78
N VAL A 36 -4.23 6.75 -6.70
CA VAL A 36 -4.87 7.47 -7.81
C VAL A 36 -4.39 8.92 -7.83
N LYS A 37 -3.24 9.17 -8.46
CA LYS A 37 -2.64 10.51 -8.56
C LYS A 37 -3.52 11.54 -9.29
N SER A 38 -4.46 11.08 -10.11
CA SER A 38 -5.44 11.94 -10.79
C SER A 38 -6.50 12.51 -9.84
N CYS A 39 -6.68 11.91 -8.66
CA CYS A 39 -7.66 12.34 -7.65
C CYS A 39 -7.29 13.70 -7.05
N ASP A 40 -8.27 14.59 -6.89
CA ASP A 40 -8.03 15.93 -6.35
C ASP A 40 -7.62 15.91 -4.87
N LYS A 41 -8.06 14.89 -4.10
CA LYS A 41 -7.57 14.65 -2.74
C LYS A 41 -6.06 14.44 -2.75
N PHE A 42 -5.55 13.58 -3.63
CA PHE A 42 -4.11 13.33 -3.74
C PHE A 42 -3.35 14.60 -4.08
N LYS A 43 -3.78 15.36 -5.10
CA LYS A 43 -3.14 16.64 -5.47
C LYS A 43 -3.14 17.67 -4.34
N HIS A 44 -4.16 17.67 -3.49
CA HIS A 44 -4.21 18.57 -2.34
C HIS A 44 -3.21 18.15 -1.26
N ILE A 45 -3.03 16.84 -1.06
CA ILE A 45 -2.18 16.30 0.00
C ILE A 45 -0.72 16.25 -0.45
N SER A 46 -0.41 15.94 -1.71
CA SER A 46 0.98 15.97 -2.18
C SER A 46 1.57 17.39 -2.15
N LYS A 47 0.73 18.43 -2.23
CA LYS A 47 1.13 19.82 -1.92
C LYS A 47 1.52 20.05 -0.45
N LYS A 48 0.99 19.27 0.48
CA LYS A 48 1.32 19.33 1.92
C LYS A 48 2.48 18.40 2.27
N ILE A 49 2.56 17.25 1.60
CA ILE A 49 3.53 16.19 1.83
C ILE A 49 4.37 16.07 0.55
N HIS A 50 5.46 16.83 0.51
CA HIS A 50 6.31 16.96 -0.69
C HIS A 50 6.82 15.62 -1.24
N ASP A 51 7.07 14.64 -0.37
CA ASP A 51 7.61 13.35 -0.79
C ASP A 51 6.54 12.45 -1.45
N LEU A 52 5.26 12.72 -1.22
CA LEU A 52 4.14 11.88 -1.66
C LEU A 52 4.03 11.77 -3.20
N ASP A 53 4.53 12.76 -3.95
CA ASP A 53 4.53 12.72 -5.42
C ASP A 53 5.30 11.53 -5.99
N ASN A 54 6.33 11.06 -5.26
CA ASN A 54 7.14 9.89 -5.63
C ASN A 54 6.47 8.57 -5.24
N ALA A 55 5.43 8.59 -4.40
CA ALA A 55 4.71 7.39 -4.01
C ALA A 55 3.82 6.88 -5.15
N GLU A 56 3.84 5.58 -5.41
CA GLU A 56 2.99 4.91 -6.40
C GLU A 56 2.00 3.98 -5.72
N TYR A 57 2.39 3.37 -4.60
CA TYR A 57 1.57 2.46 -3.82
C TYR A 57 1.49 2.88 -2.36
N VAL A 58 0.44 2.40 -1.69
CA VAL A 58 0.26 2.55 -0.25
C VAL A 58 -0.03 1.20 0.39
N ILE A 59 0.61 0.99 1.54
CA ILE A 59 0.46 -0.20 2.37
C ILE A 59 -0.23 0.20 3.67
N PHE A 60 -1.25 -0.56 4.05
CA PHE A 60 -2.07 -0.31 5.24
C PHE A 60 -2.59 -1.62 5.82
N SER A 61 -3.14 -1.60 7.04
CA SER A 61 -3.70 -2.79 7.67
C SER A 61 -4.95 -3.28 6.92
N LYS A 62 -5.01 -4.57 6.53
CA LYS A 62 -6.20 -5.14 5.86
C LYS A 62 -7.45 -5.01 6.74
N TYR A 63 -7.27 -5.10 8.05
CA TYR A 63 -8.35 -5.10 9.05
C TYR A 63 -8.64 -3.71 9.61
N MET A 64 -8.37 -2.67 8.82
CA MET A 64 -8.57 -1.28 9.21
C MET A 64 -10.01 -1.06 9.69
N ASN A 65 -10.18 -0.78 10.97
CA ASN A 65 -11.48 -0.39 11.51
C ASN A 65 -11.62 1.12 11.36
N LYS A 66 -12.71 1.59 10.75
CA LYS A 66 -13.01 3.03 10.61
C LYS A 66 -12.92 3.80 11.94
N LYS A 67 -13.17 3.13 13.08
CA LYS A 67 -13.05 3.74 14.42
C LYS A 67 -11.62 4.06 14.85
N PHE A 68 -10.62 3.38 14.28
CA PHE A 68 -9.20 3.55 14.59
C PHE A 68 -8.42 4.15 13.42
N HIS A 69 -9.12 4.71 12.43
CA HIS A 69 -8.50 5.31 11.26
C HIS A 69 -7.44 6.33 11.64
N ASP A 70 -7.73 7.19 12.61
CA ASP A 70 -6.80 8.21 13.09
C ASP A 70 -5.51 7.65 13.72
N SER A 71 -5.54 6.41 14.19
CA SER A 71 -4.38 5.74 14.82
C SER A 71 -3.61 4.85 13.86
N GLU A 72 -4.12 4.66 12.64
CA GLU A 72 -3.48 3.84 11.64
C GLU A 72 -2.36 4.61 10.94
N ALA A 73 -1.35 3.85 10.53
CA ALA A 73 -0.21 4.36 9.79
C ALA A 73 -0.25 3.81 8.37
N PHE A 74 -0.16 4.71 7.41
CA PHE A 74 -0.12 4.43 6.00
C PHE A 74 1.31 4.57 5.50
N ILE A 75 1.83 3.52 4.89
CA ILE A 75 3.20 3.49 4.39
C ILE A 75 3.13 3.67 2.88
N PHE A 76 3.67 4.78 2.41
CA PHE A 76 3.75 5.11 1.00
C PHE A 76 5.06 4.60 0.44
N VAL A 77 4.97 3.87 -0.66
CA VAL A 77 6.13 3.32 -1.35
C VAL A 77 6.12 3.74 -2.81
N ASP A 78 7.30 3.87 -3.40
CA ASP A 78 7.45 4.19 -4.81
C ASP A 78 7.14 2.96 -5.71
N ALA A 79 7.38 3.11 -7.00
CA ALA A 79 7.13 2.07 -7.98
C ALA A 79 7.98 0.80 -7.75
N THR A 80 9.15 0.89 -7.09
CA THR A 80 10.02 -0.26 -6.81
C THR A 80 9.78 -0.85 -5.42
N GLY A 81 8.90 -0.25 -4.62
CA GLY A 81 8.58 -0.68 -3.25
C GLY A 81 9.42 -0.03 -2.17
N LYS A 82 10.27 0.94 -2.51
CA LYS A 82 11.05 1.69 -1.53
C LYS A 82 10.14 2.63 -0.74
N ASN A 83 10.35 2.70 0.57
CA ASN A 83 9.59 3.60 1.43
C ASN A 83 9.87 5.06 1.08
N VAL A 84 8.81 5.79 0.77
CA VAL A 84 8.80 7.22 0.46
C VAL A 84 8.48 8.01 1.71
N CYS A 85 7.33 7.74 2.33
CA CYS A 85 6.91 8.41 3.56
C CYS A 85 5.86 7.58 4.32
N SER A 86 5.66 7.89 5.60
CA SER A 86 4.53 7.39 6.37
C SER A 86 3.61 8.53 6.80
N VAL A 87 2.31 8.31 6.70
CA VAL A 87 1.28 9.29 7.06
C VAL A 87 0.28 8.62 8.00
N SER A 88 -0.11 9.32 9.06
CA SER A 88 -1.17 8.83 9.94
C SER A 88 -2.54 9.05 9.29
N GLY A 89 -3.49 8.15 9.55
CA GLY A 89 -4.88 8.35 9.14
C GLY A 89 -5.54 9.58 9.78
N ARG A 90 -4.95 10.14 10.85
CA ARG A 90 -5.38 11.42 11.42
C ARG A 90 -5.09 12.60 10.50
N ASP A 91 -4.00 12.52 9.76
CA ASP A 91 -3.53 13.58 8.86
C ASP A 91 -4.11 13.43 7.45
N MET A 92 -4.51 12.21 7.08
CA MET A 92 -5.04 11.90 5.76
C MET A 92 -6.09 10.80 5.75
N ASP A 93 -7.13 11.00 4.94
CA ASP A 93 -8.08 9.97 4.58
C ASP A 93 -7.68 9.26 3.26
N LEU A 94 -7.39 7.96 3.32
CA LEU A 94 -7.08 7.12 2.16
C LEU A 94 -8.30 6.73 1.31
N TYR A 95 -9.52 6.87 1.84
CA TYR A 95 -10.72 6.50 1.09
C TYR A 95 -10.84 7.40 -0.16
N ASP A 96 -11.22 6.80 -1.30
CA ASP A 96 -11.35 7.44 -2.63
C ASP A 96 -10.06 7.89 -3.34
N MET A 97 -8.86 7.62 -2.78
CA MET A 97 -7.58 7.91 -3.45
C MET A 97 -6.74 6.67 -3.75
N ILE A 98 -7.27 5.48 -3.48
CA ILE A 98 -6.61 4.20 -3.68
C ILE A 98 -7.43 3.30 -4.59
N MET A 99 -6.75 2.49 -5.40
CA MET A 99 -7.36 1.51 -6.27
C MET A 99 -6.59 0.17 -6.22
N ASP A 100 -7.20 -0.88 -6.76
CA ASP A 100 -6.55 -2.18 -6.85
C ASP A 100 -5.26 -2.11 -7.68
N CYS A 101 -4.23 -2.85 -7.25
CA CYS A 101 -2.99 -2.96 -7.98
C CYS A 101 -3.20 -3.91 -9.17
N GLU A 102 -3.43 -3.36 -10.37
CA GLU A 102 -3.61 -4.16 -11.58
C GLU A 102 -2.34 -4.95 -11.98
N ASN A 103 -1.17 -4.48 -11.53
CA ASN A 103 0.12 -5.10 -11.80
C ASN A 103 0.43 -6.27 -10.85
N LEU A 104 -0.24 -6.37 -9.69
CA LEU A 104 0.01 -7.45 -8.74
C LEU A 104 -0.90 -8.65 -9.03
N VAL A 105 -0.28 -9.80 -9.30
CA VAL A 105 -0.98 -11.04 -9.62
C VAL A 105 -1.22 -11.80 -8.32
N GLU A 106 -2.47 -11.81 -7.88
CA GLU A 106 -2.90 -12.67 -6.78
C GLU A 106 -2.85 -14.14 -7.20
N LYS A 107 -2.21 -14.96 -6.37
CA LYS A 107 -2.18 -16.41 -6.55
C LYS A 107 -3.58 -16.94 -6.35
N LYS A 108 -4.26 -17.28 -7.45
CA LYS A 108 -5.56 -17.95 -7.38
C LYS A 108 -5.34 -19.32 -6.77
N GLU A 109 -5.91 -19.57 -5.59
CA GLU A 109 -6.08 -20.93 -5.09
C GLU A 109 -6.90 -21.70 -6.14
N GLN A 110 -6.24 -22.60 -6.87
CA GLN A 110 -6.94 -23.59 -7.68
C GLN A 110 -7.62 -24.55 -6.70
N TYR A 111 -8.93 -24.34 -6.50
CA TYR A 111 -9.82 -25.31 -5.84
C TYR A 111 -10.10 -26.49 -6.77
#